data_AF-A0A800DPT0-F1
#
_entry.id   AF-A0A800DPT0-F1
#
_cell.length_a   1.000
_cell.length_b   1.000
_cell.length_c   1.000
_cell.angle_alpha   90.00
_cell.angle_beta   90.00
_cell.angle_gamma   90.00
#
_symmetry.space_group_name_H-M   'P 1'
#
loop_
_entity.id
_entity.type
_entity.pdbx_description
1 polymer ?
#
loop_
_entity_poly.entity_id
_entity_poly.type
_entity_poly.pdbx_seq_one_letter_code
_entity_poly.pdbx_strand_id
1 'polypeptide(L)'
;MMKRIFAFISVLALVSVMALPSMAGKPHKHPKTDEPLVIDCFKGTPKAIDGKLNDWMLNHMTPAVLDTKEQIFPGVAPAAAGWNGPKDSSGEFYLLWDDKNIYLGVVMKDDKLVITQAGGNIWRTDCIEIFFSTTNAVGGHAEHYQYGFTANDQRWNWCNMDGAGQREPDYLEIKSTKTGDGYICEAAIEYAQMKSLDFKVGEAIGFHPVFDDADNGQRKLQMTWTGLEAHDQSQGFGQIILSDESAAVRAIGKVAETWGSIKTLR
;
A
#
# COMPACT_ATOMS: atom_id res chain seq x y z
N MET A 1 26.62 -21.80 44.95
CA MET A 1 25.35 -22.11 44.25
C MET A 1 24.57 -20.79 44.15
N MET A 2 24.73 -20.06 43.04
CA MET A 2 24.11 -18.73 42.86
C MET A 2 23.41 -18.71 41.51
N LYS A 3 22.07 -18.64 41.54
CA LYS A 3 21.19 -18.56 40.38
C LYS A 3 21.39 -17.22 39.69
N ARG A 4 21.79 -17.21 38.42
CA ARG A 4 21.74 -16.03 37.55
C ARG A 4 20.33 -15.94 36.97
N ILE A 5 19.60 -14.90 37.37
CA ILE A 5 18.30 -14.53 36.82
C ILE A 5 18.57 -13.82 35.48
N PHE A 6 18.09 -14.39 34.38
CA PHE A 6 18.05 -13.71 33.09
C PHE A 6 16.89 -12.71 33.13
N ALA A 7 17.20 -11.42 33.09
CA ALA A 7 16.21 -10.39 32.83
C ALA A 7 15.89 -10.42 31.33
N PHE A 8 14.69 -10.87 30.97
CA PHE A 8 14.12 -10.64 29.65
C PHE A 8 13.82 -9.14 29.54
N ILE A 9 14.61 -8.43 28.74
CA ILE A 9 14.25 -7.08 28.30
C ILE A 9 13.25 -7.27 27.16
N SER A 10 11.97 -7.20 27.51
CA SER A 10 10.90 -7.08 26.53
C SER A 10 11.03 -5.73 25.84
N VAL A 11 11.46 -5.73 24.57
CA VAL A 11 11.36 -4.55 23.71
C VAL A 11 9.88 -4.34 23.44
N LEU A 12 9.24 -3.47 24.23
CA LEU A 12 7.93 -2.94 23.89
C LEU A 12 8.14 -2.04 22.67
N ALA A 13 7.77 -2.52 21.48
CA ALA A 13 7.47 -1.62 20.39
C ALA A 13 6.35 -0.70 20.89
N LEU A 14 6.61 0.61 21.00
CA LEU A 14 5.55 1.58 21.20
C LEU A 14 4.67 1.54 19.95
N VAL A 15 3.61 0.75 20.01
CA VAL A 15 2.44 0.97 19.17
C VAL A 15 1.86 2.28 19.71
N SER A 16 2.11 3.37 19.01
CA SER A 16 1.37 4.61 19.21
C SER A 16 -0.08 4.28 18.88
N VAL A 17 -0.87 3.98 19.91
CA VAL A 17 -2.32 3.90 19.79
C VAL A 17 -2.79 5.35 19.66
N MET A 18 -2.65 5.92 18.46
CA MET A 18 -3.43 7.09 18.11
C MET A 18 -4.88 6.68 18.27
N ALA A 19 -5.59 7.36 19.17
CA ALA A 19 -7.02 7.16 19.31
C ALA A 19 -7.66 7.44 17.94
N LEU A 20 -8.12 6.37 17.27
CA LEU A 20 -8.89 6.50 16.04
C LEU A 20 -10.03 7.50 16.30
N PRO A 21 -10.27 8.48 15.41
CA PRO A 21 -11.42 9.36 15.52
C PRO A 21 -12.67 8.49 15.72
N SER A 22 -13.51 8.84 16.70
CA SER A 22 -14.62 8.03 17.20
C SER A 22 -15.74 7.74 16.17
N MET A 23 -15.54 8.09 14.91
CA MET A 23 -16.48 7.98 13.79
C MET A 23 -15.93 7.19 12.59
N ALA A 24 -14.65 6.82 12.59
CA ALA A 24 -14.08 6.00 11.51
C ALA A 24 -14.57 4.55 11.63
N GLY A 25 -14.97 3.94 10.50
CA GLY A 25 -15.23 2.50 10.45
C GLY A 25 -13.97 1.71 10.85
N LYS A 26 -14.13 0.45 11.28
CA LYS A 26 -12.97 -0.36 11.65
C LYS A 26 -12.18 -0.76 10.40
N PRO A 27 -10.83 -0.74 10.42
CA PRO A 27 -10.04 -1.29 9.33
C PRO A 27 -10.32 -2.79 9.19
N HIS A 28 -10.27 -3.29 7.94
CA HIS A 28 -10.28 -4.71 7.68
C HIS A 28 -9.08 -5.40 8.33
N LYS A 29 -9.13 -6.72 8.48
CA LYS A 29 -8.06 -7.50 9.10
C LYS A 29 -7.30 -8.31 8.07
N HIS A 30 -6.01 -8.49 8.28
CA HIS A 30 -5.17 -9.29 7.42
C HIS A 30 -5.67 -10.75 7.41
N PRO A 31 -5.91 -11.36 6.24
CA PRO A 31 -6.59 -12.65 6.17
C PRO A 31 -5.80 -13.82 6.78
N LYS A 32 -4.49 -13.66 6.95
CA LYS A 32 -3.61 -14.64 7.62
C LYS A 32 -3.32 -14.38 9.10
N THR A 33 -3.18 -13.12 9.51
CA THR A 33 -2.69 -12.78 10.86
C THR A 33 -3.80 -12.28 11.78
N ASP A 34 -4.97 -11.95 11.22
CA ASP A 34 -6.10 -11.32 11.91
C ASP A 34 -5.79 -9.92 12.50
N GLU A 35 -4.60 -9.38 12.22
CA GLU A 35 -4.20 -8.04 12.63
C GLU A 35 -4.89 -6.97 11.78
N PRO A 36 -5.24 -5.80 12.34
CA PRO A 36 -5.77 -4.67 11.58
C PRO A 36 -4.84 -4.25 10.43
N LEU A 37 -5.40 -4.06 9.25
CA LEU A 37 -4.71 -3.52 8.08
C LEU A 37 -4.64 -2.00 8.20
N VAL A 38 -3.56 -1.50 8.80
CA VAL A 38 -3.36 -0.07 9.05
C VAL A 38 -1.93 0.34 8.68
N ILE A 39 -1.78 1.49 8.01
CA ILE A 39 -0.49 2.10 7.69
C ILE A 39 -0.47 3.52 8.23
N ASP A 40 0.58 3.89 8.95
CA ASP A 40 0.89 5.29 9.25
C ASP A 40 1.43 5.96 7.97
N CYS A 41 0.69 6.92 7.42
CA CYS A 41 1.11 7.72 6.27
C CYS A 41 1.80 8.99 6.78
N PHE A 42 3.14 9.00 6.75
CA PHE A 42 3.94 10.11 7.27
C PHE A 42 3.99 11.31 6.33
N LYS A 43 4.19 12.49 6.89
CA LYS A 43 4.52 13.68 6.10
C LYS A 43 5.86 13.48 5.38
N GLY A 44 5.86 13.73 4.07
CA GLY A 44 7.06 13.65 3.24
C GLY A 44 6.76 13.87 1.77
N THR A 45 7.77 14.32 1.05
CA THR A 45 7.73 14.54 -0.40
C THR A 45 8.97 13.88 -0.98
N PRO A 46 8.84 12.91 -1.90
CA PRO A 46 9.99 12.43 -2.67
C PRO A 46 10.56 13.58 -3.49
N LYS A 47 11.87 13.57 -3.74
CA LYS A 47 12.56 14.61 -4.49
C LYS A 47 12.14 14.63 -5.95
N ALA A 48 11.77 13.47 -6.50
CA ALA A 48 11.25 13.32 -7.85
C ALA A 48 10.41 12.04 -7.94
N ILE A 49 9.46 12.00 -8.87
CA ILE A 49 8.81 10.76 -9.31
C ILE A 49 9.66 10.22 -10.47
N ASP A 50 10.69 9.44 -10.15
CA ASP A 50 11.71 9.02 -11.12
C ASP A 50 11.88 7.50 -11.25
N GLY A 51 11.02 6.74 -10.57
CA GLY A 51 10.99 5.29 -10.53
C GLY A 51 12.07 4.72 -9.63
N LYS A 52 12.55 5.47 -8.63
CA LYS A 52 13.57 5.03 -7.68
C LYS A 52 13.17 5.43 -6.27
N LEU A 53 13.39 4.52 -5.33
CA LEU A 53 13.04 4.73 -3.92
C LEU A 53 14.24 5.13 -3.05
N ASN A 54 15.32 5.65 -3.64
CA ASN A 54 16.56 5.93 -2.90
C ASN A 54 16.49 7.20 -2.04
N ASP A 55 15.53 8.07 -2.29
CA ASP A 55 15.16 9.22 -1.47
C ASP A 55 13.98 8.94 -0.53
N TRP A 56 13.39 7.75 -0.61
CA TRP A 56 12.43 7.25 0.35
C TRP A 56 13.15 6.66 1.57
N MET A 57 12.68 6.98 2.78
CA MET A 57 13.23 6.47 4.04
C MET A 57 12.65 5.09 4.39
N LEU A 58 12.64 4.15 3.44
CA LEU A 58 11.86 2.90 3.51
C LEU A 58 12.06 2.11 4.81
N ASN A 59 13.30 2.00 5.30
CA ASN A 59 13.64 1.28 6.55
C ASN A 59 12.94 1.83 7.81
N HIS A 60 12.37 3.03 7.73
CA HIS A 60 11.69 3.70 8.84
C HIS A 60 10.18 3.77 8.66
N MET A 61 9.69 3.35 7.50
CA MET A 61 8.28 3.26 7.14
C MET A 61 7.77 1.83 7.37
N THR A 62 6.45 1.67 7.35
CA THR A 62 5.78 0.36 7.39
C THR A 62 5.00 0.21 6.10
N PRO A 63 5.35 -0.75 5.22
CA PRO A 63 4.59 -0.96 3.99
C PRO A 63 3.30 -1.75 4.22
N ALA A 64 2.33 -1.59 3.32
CA ALA A 64 1.36 -2.64 3.06
C ALA A 64 2.07 -3.79 2.34
N VAL A 65 1.94 -5.02 2.83
CA VAL A 65 2.59 -6.19 2.24
C VAL A 65 1.53 -7.14 1.68
N LEU A 66 1.70 -7.53 0.42
CA LEU A 66 0.93 -8.54 -0.28
C LEU A 66 1.87 -9.67 -0.68
N ASP A 67 1.95 -10.72 0.16
CA ASP A 67 2.93 -11.80 0.01
C ASP A 67 2.44 -13.17 0.50
N THR A 68 1.13 -13.32 0.72
CA THR A 68 0.54 -14.56 1.26
C THR A 68 -0.55 -15.12 0.35
N LYS A 69 -0.71 -16.45 0.34
CA LYS A 69 -1.77 -17.11 -0.42
C LYS A 69 -3.18 -16.69 0.00
N GLU A 70 -3.37 -16.29 1.27
CA GLU A 70 -4.65 -15.86 1.81
C GLU A 70 -5.12 -14.50 1.24
N GLN A 71 -4.22 -13.76 0.61
CA GLN A 71 -4.50 -12.49 -0.07
C GLN A 71 -4.86 -12.67 -1.55
N ILE A 72 -4.77 -13.90 -2.07
CA ILE A 72 -5.15 -14.18 -3.45
C ILE A 72 -6.68 -14.19 -3.55
N PHE A 73 -7.22 -13.32 -4.40
CA PHE A 73 -8.66 -13.30 -4.64
C PHE A 73 -9.08 -14.56 -5.42
N PRO A 74 -9.96 -15.43 -4.87
CA PRO A 74 -10.30 -16.72 -5.50
C PRO A 74 -11.17 -16.58 -6.76
N GLY A 75 -11.75 -15.41 -7.03
CA GLY A 75 -12.65 -15.20 -8.17
C GLY A 75 -11.94 -15.12 -9.53
N VAL A 76 -10.61 -15.06 -9.56
CA VAL A 76 -9.82 -15.20 -10.80
C VAL A 76 -9.39 -16.66 -10.91
N ALA A 77 -9.78 -17.37 -11.97
CA ALA A 77 -9.33 -18.74 -12.20
C ALA A 77 -8.06 -18.75 -13.06
N PRO A 78 -6.99 -19.53 -12.72
CA PRO A 78 -6.80 -20.42 -11.58
C PRO A 78 -5.96 -19.80 -10.45
N ALA A 79 -6.32 -18.62 -9.92
CA ALA A 79 -5.42 -17.73 -9.18
C ALA A 79 -4.58 -18.39 -8.07
N ALA A 80 -5.21 -19.13 -7.15
CA ALA A 80 -4.49 -19.74 -6.02
C ALA A 80 -3.55 -20.89 -6.42
N ALA A 81 -3.84 -21.59 -7.53
CA ALA A 81 -2.98 -22.64 -8.06
C ALA A 81 -1.86 -22.09 -8.95
N GLY A 82 -2.03 -20.86 -9.47
CA GLY A 82 -1.04 -20.16 -10.27
C GLY A 82 0.10 -19.58 -9.43
N TRP A 83 -0.18 -19.17 -8.19
CA TRP A 83 0.82 -18.50 -7.36
C TRP A 83 1.85 -19.45 -6.75
N ASN A 84 3.14 -19.20 -7.00
CA ASN A 84 4.24 -20.04 -6.53
C ASN A 84 5.11 -19.38 -5.44
N GLY A 85 4.51 -18.49 -4.65
CA GLY A 85 5.17 -17.81 -3.54
C GLY A 85 5.62 -16.38 -3.88
N PRO A 86 6.18 -15.63 -2.92
CA PRO A 86 6.46 -14.20 -3.10
C PRO A 86 7.44 -13.85 -4.23
N LYS A 87 8.24 -14.82 -4.70
CA LYS A 87 9.14 -14.63 -5.84
C LYS A 87 8.44 -14.68 -7.19
N ASP A 88 7.30 -15.38 -7.26
CA ASP A 88 6.43 -15.44 -8.43
C ASP A 88 5.73 -14.09 -8.59
N SER A 89 5.00 -13.64 -7.56
CA SER A 89 4.41 -12.30 -7.55
C SER A 89 4.17 -11.80 -6.12
N SER A 90 4.64 -10.61 -5.76
CA SER A 90 4.36 -9.96 -4.46
C SER A 90 4.60 -8.46 -4.51
N GLY A 91 4.07 -7.72 -3.53
CA GLY A 91 4.18 -6.26 -3.48
C GLY A 91 4.36 -5.69 -2.09
N GLU A 92 5.21 -4.66 -1.99
CA GLU A 92 5.32 -3.77 -0.84
C GLU A 92 4.95 -2.34 -1.22
N PHE A 93 3.99 -1.76 -0.51
CA PHE A 93 3.40 -0.45 -0.81
C PHE A 93 3.70 0.54 0.30
N TYR A 94 4.49 1.56 -0.01
CA TYR A 94 4.89 2.62 0.90
C TYR A 94 4.11 3.90 0.58
N LEU A 95 3.68 4.63 1.61
CA LEU A 95 2.93 5.87 1.43
C LEU A 95 3.59 7.04 2.17
N LEU A 96 3.58 8.19 1.50
CA LEU A 96 3.84 9.50 2.09
C LEU A 96 2.72 10.44 1.67
N TRP A 97 2.58 11.56 2.38
CA TRP A 97 1.72 12.63 1.93
C TRP A 97 2.32 13.99 2.27
N ASP A 98 1.91 15.03 1.55
CA ASP A 98 2.22 16.41 1.89
C ASP A 98 0.95 17.27 1.85
N ASP A 99 1.06 18.56 1.52
CA ASP A 99 -0.08 19.49 1.47
C ASP A 99 -0.76 19.52 0.09
N LYS A 100 -0.29 18.71 -0.86
CA LYS A 100 -0.81 18.64 -2.23
C LYS A 100 -1.10 17.21 -2.67
N ASN A 101 -0.19 16.29 -2.37
CA ASN A 101 -0.19 14.96 -2.94
C ASN A 101 -0.18 13.87 -1.88
N ILE A 102 -0.76 12.73 -2.24
CA ILE A 102 -0.40 11.43 -1.66
C ILE A 102 0.56 10.75 -2.62
N TYR A 103 1.62 10.18 -2.07
CA TYR A 103 2.68 9.52 -2.82
C TYR A 103 2.65 8.02 -2.54
N LEU A 104 2.95 7.24 -3.57
CA LEU A 104 3.14 5.80 -3.45
C LEU A 104 4.52 5.42 -3.99
N GLY A 105 5.26 4.66 -3.19
CA GLY A 105 6.44 3.93 -3.61
C GLY A 105 6.12 2.45 -3.55
N VAL A 106 6.16 1.76 -4.68
CA VAL A 106 5.78 0.34 -4.77
C VAL A 106 6.97 -0.47 -5.25
N VAL A 107 7.30 -1.52 -4.49
CA VAL A 107 8.28 -2.53 -4.88
C VAL A 107 7.52 -3.80 -5.22
N MET A 108 7.58 -4.21 -6.48
CA MET A 108 6.95 -5.43 -6.97
C MET A 108 8.01 -6.49 -7.25
N LYS A 109 7.73 -7.73 -6.83
CA LYS A 109 8.38 -8.93 -7.34
C LYS A 109 7.47 -9.57 -8.37
N ASP A 110 8.08 -10.05 -9.44
CA ASP A 110 7.38 -10.63 -10.57
C ASP A 110 8.39 -11.47 -11.37
N ASP A 111 8.16 -12.77 -11.50
CA ASP A 111 9.04 -13.67 -12.23
C ASP A 111 8.87 -13.54 -13.76
N LYS A 112 7.77 -12.95 -14.23
CA LYS A 112 7.43 -12.79 -15.63
C LYS A 112 6.57 -11.55 -15.90
N LEU A 113 7.24 -10.40 -15.90
CA LEU A 113 6.61 -9.13 -16.27
C LEU A 113 6.11 -9.08 -17.73
N VAL A 114 4.79 -8.97 -17.87
CA VAL A 114 3.99 -8.87 -19.08
C VAL A 114 3.13 -7.61 -19.07
N ILE A 115 3.40 -6.72 -20.01
CA ILE A 115 2.60 -5.49 -20.22
C ILE A 115 2.15 -5.43 -21.68
N THR A 116 0.98 -6.00 -21.95
CA THR A 116 0.42 -6.15 -23.31
C THR A 116 -0.87 -5.37 -23.52
N GLN A 117 -1.41 -4.78 -22.46
CA GLN A 117 -2.69 -4.07 -22.46
C GLN A 117 -2.46 -2.57 -22.29
N ALA A 118 -3.52 -1.79 -22.51
CA ALA A 118 -3.48 -0.33 -22.42
C ALA A 118 -4.83 0.27 -22.04
N GLY A 119 -4.80 1.52 -21.57
CA GLY A 119 -5.99 2.28 -21.17
C GLY A 119 -6.78 1.58 -20.05
N GLY A 120 -8.11 1.57 -20.15
CA GLY A 120 -8.95 0.92 -19.15
C GLY A 120 -8.81 -0.60 -19.03
N ASN A 121 -7.98 -1.25 -19.87
CA ASN A 121 -7.74 -2.69 -19.85
C ASN A 121 -6.43 -3.10 -19.16
N ILE A 122 -5.68 -2.16 -18.56
CA ILE A 122 -4.38 -2.51 -17.95
C ILE A 122 -4.47 -3.55 -16.83
N TRP A 123 -5.61 -3.67 -16.15
CA TRP A 123 -5.89 -4.74 -15.17
C TRP A 123 -5.78 -6.18 -15.74
N ARG A 124 -5.70 -6.34 -17.06
CA ARG A 124 -5.52 -7.66 -17.72
C ARG A 124 -4.06 -8.06 -17.91
N THR A 125 -3.13 -7.21 -17.49
CA THR A 125 -1.67 -7.38 -17.56
C THR A 125 -1.08 -7.15 -16.17
N ASP A 126 0.25 -7.24 -15.99
CA ASP A 126 0.84 -6.87 -14.69
C ASP A 126 0.57 -5.41 -14.38
N CYS A 127 -0.22 -5.20 -13.33
CA CYS A 127 -0.81 -3.93 -13.00
C CYS A 127 -0.90 -3.79 -11.49
N ILE A 128 -0.51 -2.62 -11.00
CA ILE A 128 -0.83 -2.18 -9.65
C ILE A 128 -2.20 -1.51 -9.70
N GLU A 129 -3.06 -1.80 -8.73
CA GLU A 129 -4.31 -1.08 -8.50
C GLU A 129 -4.33 -0.53 -7.07
N ILE A 130 -4.76 0.72 -6.92
CA ILE A 130 -4.84 1.40 -5.63
C ILE A 130 -6.22 1.98 -5.45
N PHE A 131 -6.82 1.64 -4.31
CA PHE A 131 -8.08 2.20 -3.88
C PHE A 131 -7.88 3.12 -2.69
N PHE A 132 -8.52 4.28 -2.77
CA PHE A 132 -8.76 5.16 -1.63
C PHE A 132 -10.27 5.25 -1.43
N SER A 133 -10.75 5.17 -0.19
CA SER A 133 -12.18 5.14 0.10
C SER A 133 -12.50 5.91 1.37
N THR A 134 -13.78 6.17 1.60
CA THR A 134 -14.25 6.47 2.95
C THR A 134 -13.92 5.28 3.88
N THR A 135 -14.00 5.48 5.19
CA THR A 135 -13.84 4.37 6.15
C THR A 135 -15.10 3.50 6.29
N ASN A 136 -16.17 3.79 5.55
CA ASN A 136 -17.42 3.06 5.68
C ASN A 136 -17.31 1.66 5.09
N ALA A 137 -18.08 0.74 5.64
CA ALA A 137 -18.28 -0.57 5.05
C ALA A 137 -19.52 -0.52 4.14
N VAL A 138 -19.31 -0.55 2.83
CA VAL A 138 -20.36 -0.44 1.81
C VAL A 138 -20.16 -1.46 0.71
N GLY A 139 -21.23 -1.97 0.11
CA GLY A 139 -21.11 -2.89 -1.02
C GLY A 139 -20.84 -2.16 -2.34
N GLY A 140 -20.09 -2.79 -3.25
CA GLY A 140 -19.92 -2.34 -4.62
C GLY A 140 -19.03 -1.09 -4.76
N HIS A 141 -19.33 -0.25 -5.76
CA HIS A 141 -18.44 0.84 -6.20
C HIS A 141 -18.78 2.24 -5.65
N ALA A 142 -19.47 2.31 -4.51
CA ALA A 142 -20.12 3.55 -4.08
C ALA A 142 -19.16 4.59 -3.48
N GLU A 143 -18.17 4.16 -2.68
CA GLU A 143 -17.41 5.08 -1.83
C GLU A 143 -15.89 4.94 -1.99
N HIS A 144 -15.42 4.69 -3.22
CA HIS A 144 -13.98 4.62 -3.50
C HIS A 144 -13.56 5.29 -4.82
N TYR A 145 -12.27 5.62 -4.85
CA TYR A 145 -11.47 5.91 -6.03
C TYR A 145 -10.64 4.68 -6.36
N GLN A 146 -10.32 4.49 -7.63
CA GLN A 146 -9.44 3.42 -8.09
C GLN A 146 -8.50 3.94 -9.15
N TYR A 147 -7.21 3.75 -8.92
CA TYR A 147 -6.13 4.13 -9.82
C TYR A 147 -5.30 2.91 -10.19
N GLY A 148 -4.85 2.84 -11.44
CA GLY A 148 -3.99 1.77 -11.93
C GLY A 148 -2.69 2.30 -12.48
N PHE A 149 -1.62 1.51 -12.31
CA PHE A 149 -0.29 1.83 -12.85
C PHE A 149 0.43 0.56 -13.33
N THR A 150 1.30 0.70 -14.32
CA THR A 150 2.09 -0.42 -14.87
C THR A 150 3.58 -0.06 -14.96
N ALA A 151 4.44 -1.07 -15.13
CA ALA A 151 5.88 -0.86 -15.25
C ALA A 151 6.35 -0.18 -16.57
N ASN A 152 5.43 0.20 -17.46
CA ASN A 152 5.70 1.01 -18.65
C ASN A 152 5.04 2.40 -18.60
N ASP A 153 4.80 2.90 -17.38
CA ASP A 153 4.28 4.24 -17.10
C ASP A 153 2.86 4.49 -17.66
N GLN A 154 2.05 3.44 -17.83
CA GLN A 154 0.62 3.64 -18.08
C GLN A 154 -0.11 3.89 -16.78
N ARG A 155 -1.13 4.76 -16.84
CA ARG A 155 -1.98 5.09 -15.71
C ARG A 155 -3.44 5.14 -16.12
N TRP A 156 -4.33 4.79 -15.19
CA TRP A 156 -5.77 4.88 -15.42
C TRP A 156 -6.51 5.20 -14.13
N ASN A 157 -7.62 5.92 -14.23
CA ASN A 157 -8.58 6.08 -13.15
C ASN A 157 -9.88 5.38 -13.57
N TRP A 158 -10.22 4.26 -12.91
CA TRP A 158 -11.42 3.48 -13.26
C TRP A 158 -12.64 3.96 -12.49
N CYS A 159 -12.54 4.03 -11.16
CA CYS A 159 -13.60 4.47 -10.25
C CYS A 159 -13.26 5.83 -9.66
N ASN A 160 -14.26 6.70 -9.58
CA ASN A 160 -14.16 8.00 -8.95
C ASN A 160 -15.53 8.35 -8.35
N MET A 161 -15.65 8.32 -7.02
CA MET A 161 -16.92 8.61 -6.34
C MET A 161 -17.38 10.07 -6.48
N ASP A 162 -16.48 10.98 -6.89
CA ASP A 162 -16.74 12.42 -6.99
C ASP A 162 -16.88 12.94 -8.43
N GLY A 163 -16.87 12.04 -9.42
CA GLY A 163 -16.94 12.47 -10.82
C GLY A 163 -16.74 11.35 -11.82
N ALA A 164 -16.20 11.71 -12.98
CA ALA A 164 -15.98 10.76 -14.07
C ALA A 164 -14.67 9.99 -13.87
N GLY A 165 -14.78 8.66 -13.75
CA GLY A 165 -13.67 7.73 -13.96
C GLY A 165 -13.51 7.36 -15.43
N GLN A 166 -12.99 6.16 -15.68
CA GLN A 166 -12.73 5.60 -17.01
C GLN A 166 -11.89 6.50 -17.93
N ARG A 167 -10.83 7.08 -17.39
CA ARG A 167 -9.95 8.00 -18.12
C ARG A 167 -8.51 7.92 -17.64
N GLU A 168 -7.60 8.44 -18.46
CA GLU A 168 -6.25 8.77 -18.01
C GLU A 168 -6.27 10.08 -17.19
N PRO A 169 -5.87 10.06 -15.92
CA PRO A 169 -5.79 11.27 -15.10
C PRO A 169 -4.51 12.10 -15.39
N ASP A 170 -4.67 13.41 -15.49
CA ASP A 170 -3.60 14.41 -15.62
C ASP A 170 -3.00 14.85 -14.28
N TYR A 171 -3.71 14.58 -13.18
CA TYR A 171 -3.32 14.86 -11.80
C TYR A 171 -2.60 13.70 -11.10
N LEU A 172 -2.26 12.65 -11.85
CA LEU A 172 -1.52 11.49 -11.39
C LEU A 172 -0.23 11.41 -12.21
N GLU A 173 0.88 11.65 -11.56
CA GLU A 173 2.22 11.48 -12.11
C GLU A 173 2.73 10.08 -11.73
N ILE A 174 3.34 9.36 -12.67
CA ILE A 174 3.96 8.08 -12.39
C ILE A 174 5.30 7.92 -13.08
N LYS A 175 6.18 7.14 -12.45
CA LYS A 175 7.38 6.64 -13.09
C LYS A 175 7.77 5.27 -12.55
N SER A 176 8.14 4.38 -13.47
CA SER A 176 8.52 3.00 -13.17
C SER A 176 9.94 2.68 -13.64
N THR A 177 10.60 1.79 -12.91
CA THR A 177 11.89 1.20 -13.27
C THR A 177 11.82 -0.31 -13.11
N LYS A 178 12.18 -1.07 -14.15
CA LYS A 178 12.32 -2.53 -14.05
C LYS A 178 13.53 -2.87 -13.20
N THR A 179 13.39 -3.87 -12.34
CA THR A 179 14.50 -4.46 -11.57
C THR A 179 14.87 -5.82 -12.14
N GLY A 180 15.87 -6.49 -11.55
CA GLY A 180 16.24 -7.84 -11.99
C GLY A 180 15.22 -8.92 -11.63
N ASP A 181 14.27 -8.62 -10.75
CA ASP A 181 13.31 -9.56 -10.16
C ASP A 181 11.89 -8.98 -10.03
N GLY A 182 11.57 -7.96 -10.84
CA GLY A 182 10.29 -7.28 -10.84
C GLY A 182 10.42 -5.83 -11.30
N TYR A 183 9.79 -4.90 -10.57
CA TYR A 183 9.79 -3.49 -10.90
C TYR A 183 9.50 -2.59 -9.69
N ILE A 184 9.86 -1.33 -9.81
CA ILE A 184 9.52 -0.25 -8.91
C ILE A 184 8.55 0.67 -9.64
N CYS A 185 7.53 1.15 -8.96
CA CYS A 185 6.64 2.22 -9.41
C CYS A 185 6.59 3.31 -8.35
N GLU A 186 6.77 4.56 -8.77
CA GLU A 186 6.44 5.74 -7.98
C GLU A 186 5.22 6.43 -8.57
N ALA A 187 4.34 6.91 -7.69
CA ALA A 187 3.18 7.70 -8.07
C ALA A 187 3.01 8.91 -7.15
N ALA A 188 2.55 10.03 -7.72
CA ALA A 188 2.04 11.19 -7.00
C ALA A 188 0.62 11.48 -7.49
N ILE A 189 -0.34 11.51 -6.57
CA ILE A 189 -1.74 11.84 -6.86
C ILE A 189 -2.07 13.14 -6.15
N GLU A 190 -2.52 14.15 -6.89
CA GLU A 190 -3.08 15.37 -6.29
C GLU A 190 -4.35 15.02 -5.51
N TYR A 191 -4.27 14.95 -4.18
CA TYR A 191 -5.38 14.41 -3.39
C TYR A 191 -6.61 15.33 -3.40
N ALA A 192 -6.47 16.59 -3.82
CA ALA A 192 -7.58 17.51 -4.03
C ALA A 192 -8.62 16.99 -5.05
N GLN A 193 -8.27 15.97 -5.84
CA GLN A 193 -9.15 15.29 -6.78
C GLN A 193 -10.03 14.22 -6.09
N MET A 194 -9.78 13.93 -4.82
CA MET A 194 -10.56 13.04 -3.96
C MET A 194 -11.34 13.86 -2.92
N LYS A 195 -12.31 14.66 -3.35
CA LYS A 195 -12.95 15.74 -2.56
C LYS A 195 -13.77 15.21 -1.38
N SER A 196 -14.26 13.98 -1.48
CA SER A 196 -14.99 13.30 -0.41
C SER A 196 -14.09 12.64 0.64
N LEU A 197 -12.76 12.72 0.49
CA LEU A 197 -11.80 12.24 1.49
C LEU A 197 -11.17 13.44 2.21
N ASP A 198 -11.00 13.32 3.52
CA ASP A 198 -10.45 14.40 4.33
C ASP A 198 -8.94 14.21 4.56
N PHE A 199 -8.13 14.87 3.76
CA PHE A 199 -6.67 14.84 3.89
C PHE A 199 -6.19 15.79 4.99
N LYS A 200 -6.40 15.37 6.25
CA LYS A 200 -5.96 16.10 7.46
C LYS A 200 -5.23 15.19 8.42
N VAL A 201 -4.36 15.78 9.23
CA VAL A 201 -3.62 15.07 10.28
C VAL A 201 -4.60 14.39 11.23
N GLY A 202 -4.35 13.12 11.52
CA GLY A 202 -5.17 12.26 12.38
C GLY A 202 -6.33 11.57 11.67
N GLU A 203 -6.66 11.97 10.43
CA GLU A 203 -7.76 11.36 9.70
C GLU A 203 -7.39 9.98 9.16
N ALA A 204 -8.38 9.09 9.18
CA ALA A 204 -8.30 7.77 8.59
C ALA A 204 -8.95 7.80 7.20
N ILE A 205 -8.25 7.24 6.22
CA ILE A 205 -8.75 7.04 4.86
C ILE A 205 -8.71 5.54 4.58
N GLY A 206 -9.78 5.00 4.00
CA GLY A 206 -9.79 3.60 3.56
C GLY A 206 -8.79 3.40 2.43
N PHE A 207 -8.02 2.32 2.49
CA PHE A 207 -6.92 2.03 1.58
C PHE A 207 -6.89 0.54 1.23
N HIS A 208 -6.83 0.25 -0.07
CA HIS A 208 -6.73 -1.12 -0.57
C HIS A 208 -5.68 -1.18 -1.69
N PRO A 209 -4.46 -1.66 -1.40
CA PRO A 209 -3.51 -2.03 -2.43
C PRO A 209 -3.85 -3.39 -3.01
N VAL A 210 -3.74 -3.47 -4.33
CA VAL A 210 -4.07 -4.63 -5.14
C VAL A 210 -3.03 -4.71 -6.26
N PHE A 211 -2.75 -5.92 -6.74
CA PHE A 211 -2.05 -6.09 -8.00
C PHE A 211 -2.60 -7.28 -8.80
N ASP A 212 -2.48 -7.16 -10.11
CA ASP A 212 -2.73 -8.20 -11.09
C ASP A 212 -1.39 -8.77 -11.57
N ASP A 213 -1.35 -10.08 -11.80
CA ASP A 213 -0.17 -10.84 -12.27
C ASP A 213 -0.54 -11.59 -13.55
N ALA A 214 0.31 -11.58 -14.58
CA ALA A 214 -0.08 -11.95 -15.95
C ALA A 214 0.99 -12.67 -16.79
N ASP A 215 1.39 -13.89 -16.46
CA ASP A 215 2.45 -14.61 -17.19
C ASP A 215 2.27 -14.80 -18.70
N ASN A 216 1.05 -15.02 -19.21
CA ASN A 216 0.84 -15.50 -20.60
C ASN A 216 -0.01 -14.54 -21.45
N GLY A 217 0.14 -13.23 -21.20
CA GLY A 217 -0.59 -12.19 -21.93
C GLY A 217 -2.05 -12.04 -21.48
N GLN A 218 -2.43 -12.70 -20.39
CA GLN A 218 -3.70 -12.56 -19.70
C GLN A 218 -3.44 -12.64 -18.19
N ARG A 219 -4.24 -11.92 -17.40
CA ARG A 219 -4.23 -12.00 -15.94
C ARG A 219 -4.41 -13.46 -15.47
N LYS A 220 -3.42 -13.92 -14.71
CA LYS A 220 -3.32 -15.22 -14.04
C LYS A 220 -3.93 -15.18 -12.65
N LEU A 221 -3.67 -14.12 -11.88
CA LEU A 221 -4.23 -13.90 -10.55
C LEU A 221 -4.44 -12.41 -10.27
N GLN A 222 -5.22 -12.13 -9.23
CA GLN A 222 -5.30 -10.84 -8.57
C GLN A 222 -5.03 -11.07 -7.08
N MET A 223 -4.10 -10.30 -6.51
CA MET A 223 -3.82 -10.32 -5.08
C MET A 223 -4.30 -9.01 -4.47
N THR A 224 -5.03 -9.10 -3.37
CA THR A 224 -5.64 -7.95 -2.68
C THR A 224 -5.21 -7.95 -1.23
N TRP A 225 -5.02 -6.77 -0.62
CA TRP A 225 -4.55 -6.70 0.77
C TRP A 225 -5.44 -7.47 1.76
N THR A 226 -6.75 -7.51 1.46
CA THR A 226 -7.78 -8.17 2.26
C THR A 226 -8.03 -9.64 1.90
N GLY A 227 -7.63 -10.09 0.71
CA GLY A 227 -8.03 -11.38 0.14
C GLY A 227 -9.46 -11.43 -0.39
N LEU A 228 -10.22 -10.33 -0.27
CA LEU A 228 -11.55 -10.19 -0.88
C LEU A 228 -11.43 -9.73 -2.33
N GLU A 229 -12.58 -9.68 -3.01
CA GLU A 229 -12.68 -9.02 -4.32
C GLU A 229 -12.23 -7.55 -4.20
N ALA A 230 -11.51 -7.02 -5.19
CA ALA A 230 -10.83 -5.73 -5.09
C ALA A 230 -11.77 -4.57 -4.73
N HIS A 231 -13.01 -4.61 -5.24
CA HIS A 231 -14.05 -3.61 -4.99
C HIS A 231 -14.94 -3.94 -3.79
N ASP A 232 -14.77 -5.08 -3.13
CA ASP A 232 -15.60 -5.49 -2.00
C ASP A 232 -15.23 -4.71 -0.73
N GLN A 233 -15.90 -3.58 -0.55
CA GLN A 233 -15.82 -2.75 0.64
C GLN A 233 -16.88 -3.15 1.70
N SER A 234 -17.57 -4.29 1.57
CA SER A 234 -18.68 -4.66 2.46
C SER A 234 -18.26 -4.88 3.92
N GLN A 235 -16.96 -5.09 4.16
CA GLN A 235 -16.34 -5.19 5.47
C GLN A 235 -15.36 -4.03 5.75
N GLY A 236 -15.42 -2.97 4.92
CA GLY A 236 -14.42 -1.92 4.86
C GLY A 236 -13.11 -2.39 4.22
N PHE A 237 -12.28 -1.43 3.82
CA PHE A 237 -10.90 -1.70 3.44
C PHE A 237 -9.98 -1.63 4.66
N GLY A 238 -8.69 -1.88 4.46
CA GLY A 238 -7.68 -1.40 5.40
C GLY A 238 -7.65 0.13 5.43
N GLN A 239 -6.76 0.72 6.21
CA GLN A 239 -6.71 2.16 6.41
C GLN A 239 -5.30 2.72 6.35
N ILE A 240 -5.20 3.95 5.89
CA ILE A 240 -4.05 4.82 6.16
C ILE A 240 -4.45 5.83 7.23
N ILE A 241 -3.54 6.14 8.14
CA ILE A 241 -3.69 7.20 9.13
C ILE A 241 -2.73 8.34 8.75
N LEU A 242 -3.28 9.51 8.47
CA LEU A 242 -2.49 10.65 8.04
C LEU A 242 -1.75 11.28 9.23
N SER A 243 -0.44 11.06 9.32
CA SER A 243 0.39 11.56 10.43
C SER A 243 0.97 12.93 10.11
N ASP A 244 1.16 13.79 11.12
CA ASP A 244 1.98 15.00 11.04
C ASP A 244 3.49 14.73 11.22
N GLU A 245 3.85 13.53 11.70
CA GLU A 245 5.25 13.14 11.83
C GLU A 245 5.90 13.04 10.45
N SER A 246 7.10 13.60 10.33
CA SER A 246 7.90 13.43 9.12
C SER A 246 8.58 12.07 9.13
N ALA A 247 8.58 11.38 7.97
CA ALA A 247 9.32 10.13 7.79
C ALA A 247 10.82 10.28 8.16
N ALA A 248 11.41 11.45 7.91
CA ALA A 248 12.79 11.75 8.30
C ALA A 248 12.98 11.88 9.81
N VAL A 249 12.02 12.46 10.53
CA VAL A 249 12.06 12.57 12.00
C VAL A 249 11.92 11.20 12.64
N ARG A 250 10.97 10.38 12.18
CA ARG A 250 10.82 8.98 12.61
C ARG A 250 12.10 8.18 12.37
N ALA A 251 12.79 8.45 11.26
CA ALA A 251 14.07 7.82 10.97
C ALA A 251 15.15 8.15 12.01
N ILE A 252 15.28 9.43 12.37
CA ILE A 252 16.21 9.89 13.40
C ILE A 252 15.86 9.28 14.78
N GLY A 253 14.57 9.22 15.13
CA GLY A 253 14.09 8.59 16.36
C GLY A 253 14.51 7.13 16.49
N LYS A 254 14.24 6.30 15.46
CA LYS A 254 14.66 4.88 15.44
C LYS A 254 16.18 4.70 15.59
N VAL A 255 16.97 5.59 14.99
CA VAL A 255 18.44 5.56 15.14
C VAL A 255 18.84 5.87 16.59
N ALA A 256 18.25 6.90 17.19
CA ALA A 256 18.54 7.27 18.57
C ALA A 256 18.18 6.14 19.57
N GLU A 257 17.04 5.49 19.38
CA GLU A 257 16.63 4.32 20.18
C GLU A 257 17.64 3.18 20.09
N THR A 258 18.06 2.83 18.87
CA THR A 258 19.05 1.77 18.62
C THR A 258 20.36 2.05 19.37
N TRP A 259 20.86 3.29 19.34
CA TRP A 259 22.06 3.69 20.08
C TRP A 259 21.86 3.69 21.60
N GLY A 260 20.67 4.06 22.06
CA GLY A 260 20.29 3.98 23.47
C GLY A 260 20.36 2.55 24.01
N SER A 261 19.78 1.59 23.28
CA SER A 261 19.79 0.16 23.64
C SER A 261 21.20 -0.45 23.64
N ILE A 262 22.09 -0.01 22.74
CA ILE A 262 23.49 -0.49 22.74
C ILE A 262 24.26 0.03 23.97
N LYS A 263 23.97 1.25 24.44
CA LYS A 263 24.63 1.82 25.63
C LYS A 263 24.18 1.20 26.94
N THR A 264 22.93 0.73 27.05
CA THR A 264 22.38 0.07 28.25
C THR A 264 22.76 -1.41 28.38
N LEU A 265 23.37 -2.02 27.35
CA LEU A 265 23.87 -3.40 27.37
C LEU A 265 25.33 -3.53 27.85
N ARG A 266 25.90 -2.50 28.48
CA ARG A 266 27.27 -2.51 29.05
C ARG A 266 27.25 -2.48 30.57
#